data_AF-A0A3M8SQG6-F1
#
_entry.id   AF-A0A3M8SQG6-F1
#
_cell.length_a   1.000
_cell.length_b   1.000
_cell.length_c   1.000
_cell.angle_alpha   90.00
_cell.angle_beta   90.00
_cell.angle_gamma   90.00
#
_symmetry.space_group_name_H-M   'P 1'
#
loop_
_entity.id
_entity.type
_entity.pdbx_description
1 polymer ?
#
loop_
_entity_poly.entity_id
_entity_poly.type
_entity_poly.pdbx_seq_one_letter_code
_entity_poly.pdbx_strand_id
1 'polypeptide(L)'
;MGLIGSAMAHVESGTMQAQGEAETAKLMLPEGSSAVSARDMEAIKLALHSALSDRAEANPTDFSPLIAELAVVAVWFDGGVAHIGPWELGVRKHQIVLVRRPPPTPTRLFYVARLGRTAEQQWRVSQIDIEVVHGS
;
A
#
# COMPACT_ATOMS: atom_id res chain seq x y z
N MET A 1 16.48 50.86 -33.24
CA MET A 1 15.18 50.38 -32.73
C MET A 1 14.87 49.12 -33.52
N GLY A 2 15.19 47.92 -33.02
CA GLY A 2 14.44 47.19 -31.99
C GLY A 2 13.27 46.49 -32.68
N LEU A 3 12.97 45.20 -32.54
CA LEU A 3 13.52 44.08 -31.77
C LEU A 3 12.67 42.87 -32.25
N ILE A 4 13.22 41.64 -32.22
CA ILE A 4 12.54 40.31 -32.10
C ILE A 4 11.60 39.89 -33.27
N GLY A 5 11.82 38.80 -34.00
CA GLY A 5 12.32 37.50 -33.59
C GLY A 5 11.20 36.70 -32.92
N SER A 6 10.45 35.90 -33.67
CA SER A 6 9.55 34.90 -33.08
C SER A 6 9.51 33.66 -33.98
N ALA A 7 10.50 32.81 -33.76
CA ALA A 7 10.41 31.39 -34.04
C ALA A 7 9.44 30.80 -33.00
N MET A 8 8.21 30.50 -33.41
CA MET A 8 7.31 29.66 -32.62
C MET A 8 7.67 28.22 -32.91
N ALA A 9 8.67 27.71 -32.17
CA ALA A 9 8.84 26.29 -31.96
C ALA A 9 7.65 25.79 -31.14
N HIS A 10 6.62 25.27 -31.81
CA HIS A 10 5.66 24.41 -31.14
C HIS A 10 6.30 23.05 -31.00
N VAL A 11 6.81 22.81 -29.81
CA VAL A 11 7.31 21.53 -29.32
C VAL A 11 6.22 20.49 -29.56
N GLU A 12 6.52 19.50 -30.40
CA GLU A 12 5.87 18.20 -30.38
C GLU A 12 6.04 17.64 -28.97
N SER A 13 5.04 17.88 -28.12
CA SER A 13 4.87 17.10 -26.91
C SER A 13 4.42 15.72 -27.36
N GLY A 14 5.41 14.87 -27.67
CA GLY A 14 5.23 13.45 -27.77
C GLY A 14 4.55 12.99 -26.50
N THR A 15 3.24 12.78 -26.59
CA THR A 15 2.49 11.94 -25.66
C THR A 15 3.14 10.58 -25.71
N MET A 16 4.13 10.36 -24.84
CA MET A 16 4.52 9.04 -24.40
C MET A 16 3.28 8.45 -23.73
N GLN A 17 2.41 7.84 -24.54
CA GLN A 17 1.56 6.76 -24.10
C GLN A 17 2.50 5.62 -23.74
N ALA A 18 3.08 5.68 -22.54
CA ALA A 18 3.57 4.50 -21.87
C ALA A 18 2.33 3.63 -21.67
N GLN A 19 2.17 2.66 -22.57
CA GLN A 19 1.20 1.59 -22.47
C GLN A 19 1.28 1.05 -21.04
N GLY A 20 0.15 1.10 -20.33
CA GLY A 20 0.04 0.64 -18.96
C GLY A 20 0.40 -0.84 -18.86
N GLU A 21 1.66 -1.13 -18.58
CA GLU A 21 1.98 -2.33 -17.81
C GLU A 21 1.18 -2.21 -16.52
N ALA A 22 0.25 -3.13 -16.31
CA ALA A 22 -0.46 -3.20 -15.05
C ALA A 22 0.61 -3.31 -13.95
N GLU A 23 0.80 -2.25 -13.18
CA GLU A 23 1.77 -2.23 -12.10
C GLU A 23 1.44 -3.38 -11.14
N THR A 24 2.38 -4.30 -11.00
CA THR A 24 2.26 -5.48 -10.16
C THR A 24 3.44 -5.54 -9.20
N ALA A 25 3.17 -5.82 -7.93
CA ALA A 25 4.20 -6.16 -6.95
C ALA A 25 4.38 -7.66 -6.93
N LYS A 26 5.63 -8.13 -7.04
CA LYS A 26 5.96 -9.55 -6.98
C LYS A 26 6.43 -9.91 -5.58
N LEU A 27 5.64 -10.71 -4.88
CA LEU A 27 5.96 -11.24 -3.56
C LEU A 27 6.56 -12.64 -3.69
N MET A 28 7.66 -12.88 -2.98
CA MET A 28 8.33 -14.18 -2.96
C MET A 28 7.95 -14.93 -1.68
N LEU A 29 7.23 -16.04 -1.83
CA LEU A 29 6.86 -16.96 -0.74
C LEU A 29 7.60 -18.29 -0.93
N PRO A 30 7.72 -19.13 0.12
CA PRO A 30 8.35 -20.46 -0.01
C PRO A 30 7.65 -21.37 -1.02
N GLU A 31 6.32 -21.29 -1.10
CA GLU A 31 5.50 -22.05 -2.03
C GLU A 31 5.53 -21.50 -3.47
N GLY A 32 6.11 -20.31 -3.71
CA GLY A 32 6.22 -19.71 -5.02
C GLY A 32 6.13 -18.19 -5.01
N SER A 33 6.15 -17.57 -6.19
CA SER A 33 5.94 -16.13 -6.30
C SER A 33 4.47 -15.78 -6.51
N SER A 34 3.97 -14.79 -5.79
CA SER A 34 2.63 -14.22 -5.98
C SER A 34 2.73 -12.81 -6.58
N ALA A 35 2.02 -12.56 -7.67
CA ALA A 35 1.89 -11.21 -8.23
C ALA A 35 0.64 -10.54 -7.66
N VAL A 36 0.78 -9.30 -7.20
CA VAL A 36 -0.30 -8.50 -6.62
C VAL A 36 -0.51 -7.28 -7.50
N SER A 37 -1.67 -7.20 -8.13
CA SER A 37 -2.06 -6.09 -9.02
C SER A 37 -2.63 -4.91 -8.25
N ALA A 38 -2.80 -3.77 -8.93
CA ALA A 38 -3.54 -2.62 -8.38
C ALA A 38 -4.95 -3.00 -7.91
N ARG A 39 -5.64 -3.89 -8.65
CA ARG A 39 -6.97 -4.40 -8.28
C ARG A 39 -6.91 -5.24 -7.00
N ASP A 40 -5.90 -6.08 -6.85
CA ASP A 40 -5.68 -6.84 -5.61
C ASP A 40 -5.43 -5.89 -4.43
N MET A 41 -4.65 -4.83 -4.64
CA MET A 41 -4.36 -3.84 -3.60
C MET A 41 -5.61 -3.09 -3.13
N GLU A 42 -6.53 -2.73 -4.03
CA GLU A 42 -7.83 -2.16 -3.64
C GLU A 42 -8.69 -3.16 -2.85
N ALA A 43 -8.68 -4.44 -3.25
CA ALA A 43 -9.37 -5.50 -2.50
C ALA A 43 -8.75 -5.71 -1.11
N ILE A 44 -7.42 -5.67 -1.01
CA ILE A 44 -6.67 -5.74 0.25
C ILE A 44 -6.99 -4.52 1.13
N LYS A 45 -7.07 -3.31 0.55
CA LYS A 45 -7.45 -2.09 1.26
C LYS A 45 -8.84 -2.23 1.89
N LEU A 46 -9.81 -2.77 1.15
CA LEU A 46 -11.16 -3.04 1.67
C LEU A 46 -11.12 -4.08 2.79
N ALA A 47 -10.37 -5.18 2.62
CA ALA A 47 -10.22 -6.21 3.64
C ALA A 47 -9.57 -5.67 4.93
N LEU A 48 -8.58 -4.78 4.79
CA LEU A 48 -7.93 -4.10 5.91
C LEU A 48 -8.89 -3.15 6.62
N HIS A 49 -9.67 -2.36 5.88
CA HIS A 49 -10.68 -1.49 6.45
C HIS A 49 -11.72 -2.28 7.25
N SER A 50 -12.21 -3.41 6.71
CA SER A 50 -13.14 -4.29 7.41
C SER A 50 -12.53 -4.82 8.72
N ALA A 51 -11.32 -5.37 8.68
CA ALA A 51 -10.68 -5.94 9.86
C ALA A 51 -10.35 -4.89 10.93
N LEU A 52 -10.01 -3.67 10.54
CA LEU A 52 -9.81 -2.56 11.48
C LEU A 52 -11.14 -2.10 12.09
N SER A 53 -12.23 -2.12 11.31
CA SER A 53 -13.58 -1.80 11.82
C SER A 53 -13.99 -2.78 12.92
N ASP A 54 -13.81 -4.08 12.69
CA ASP A 54 -14.08 -5.12 13.69
C ASP A 54 -13.24 -4.91 14.98
N ARG A 55 -11.98 -4.48 14.84
CA ARG A 55 -11.11 -4.17 15.99
C ARG A 55 -11.49 -2.88 16.71
N ALA A 56 -12.00 -1.89 15.97
CA ALA A 56 -12.45 -0.62 16.53
C ALA A 56 -13.70 -0.79 17.40
N GLU A 57 -14.53 -1.83 17.18
CA GLU A 57 -15.65 -2.15 18.08
C GLU A 57 -15.17 -2.44 19.51
N ALA A 58 -14.01 -3.11 19.63
CA ALA A 58 -13.42 -3.45 20.93
C ALA A 58 -12.51 -2.34 21.49
N ASN A 59 -11.75 -1.63 20.63
CA ASN A 59 -10.79 -0.60 21.03
C ASN A 59 -10.82 0.60 20.06
N PRO A 60 -11.84 1.46 20.11
CA PRO A 60 -12.03 2.51 19.11
C PRO A 60 -10.88 3.52 19.08
N THR A 61 -10.31 3.87 20.24
CA THR A 61 -9.21 4.84 20.36
C THR A 61 -7.98 4.47 19.52
N ASP A 62 -7.66 3.19 19.43
CA ASP A 62 -6.44 2.72 18.74
C ASP A 62 -6.67 2.52 17.24
N PHE A 63 -7.87 2.13 16.82
CA PHE A 63 -8.14 1.70 15.44
C PHE A 63 -8.96 2.69 14.62
N SER A 64 -9.83 3.53 15.21
CA SER A 64 -10.60 4.53 14.46
C SER A 64 -9.73 5.52 13.67
N PRO A 65 -8.58 6.01 14.17
CA PRO A 65 -7.68 6.86 13.39
C PRO A 65 -7.12 6.15 12.14
N LEU A 66 -6.86 4.83 12.23
CA LEU A 66 -6.33 4.03 11.11
C LEU A 66 -7.40 3.82 10.02
N ILE A 67 -8.67 3.66 10.43
CA ILE A 67 -9.80 3.58 9.50
C ILE A 67 -9.96 4.89 8.72
N ALA A 68 -9.94 6.03 9.44
CA ALA A 68 -10.05 7.36 8.82
C ALA A 68 -8.89 7.64 7.86
N GLU A 69 -7.67 7.23 8.21
CA GLU A 69 -6.51 7.29 7.31
C GLU A 69 -6.74 6.45 6.04
N LEU A 70 -7.16 5.18 6.20
CA LEU A 70 -7.37 4.28 5.06
C LEU A 70 -8.43 4.78 4.08
N ALA A 71 -9.46 5.48 4.55
CA ALA A 71 -10.52 5.99 3.70
C ALA A 71 -10.03 6.97 2.62
N VAL A 72 -8.94 7.70 2.89
CA VAL A 72 -8.48 8.81 2.02
C VAL A 72 -7.15 8.53 1.31
N VAL A 73 -6.40 7.52 1.72
CA VAL A 73 -5.09 7.21 1.12
C VAL A 73 -5.22 6.47 -0.21
N ALA A 74 -4.31 6.76 -1.14
CA ALA A 74 -4.22 6.09 -2.42
C ALA A 74 -3.42 4.77 -2.35
N VAL A 75 -3.72 3.90 -3.31
CA VAL A 75 -2.88 2.74 -3.67
C VAL A 75 -1.85 3.18 -4.71
N TRP A 76 -0.60 2.74 -4.56
CA TRP A 76 0.47 3.04 -5.51
C TRP A 76 1.58 1.99 -5.45
N PHE A 77 2.45 1.97 -6.45
CA PHE A 77 3.60 1.07 -6.56
C PHE A 77 4.89 1.88 -6.65
N ASP A 78 5.95 1.41 -6.00
CA ASP A 78 7.28 2.01 -6.06
C ASP A 78 8.37 0.96 -5.92
N GLY A 79 9.29 0.93 -6.89
CA GLY A 79 10.37 -0.05 -6.92
C GLY A 79 9.91 -1.52 -6.84
N GLY A 80 8.71 -1.85 -7.32
CA GLY A 80 8.12 -3.20 -7.24
C GLY A 80 7.47 -3.54 -5.90
N VAL A 81 7.36 -2.57 -5.00
CA VAL A 81 6.65 -2.66 -3.72
C VAL A 81 5.29 -1.98 -3.85
N ALA A 82 4.25 -2.60 -3.30
CA ALA A 82 2.89 -2.04 -3.31
C ALA A 82 2.58 -1.35 -1.98
N HIS A 83 1.89 -0.22 -2.05
CA HIS A 83 1.58 0.62 -0.91
C HIS A 83 0.09 1.00 -0.84
N ILE A 84 -0.40 1.21 0.38
CA ILE A 84 -1.70 1.82 0.70
C ILE A 84 -1.44 2.93 1.71
N GLY A 85 -1.22 4.16 1.23
CA GLY A 85 -0.74 5.24 2.10
C GLY A 85 0.54 4.83 2.85
N PRO A 86 0.56 4.86 4.20
CA PRO A 86 1.73 4.45 4.99
C PRO A 86 1.86 2.93 5.15
N TRP A 87 0.95 2.13 4.61
CA TRP A 87 1.03 0.68 4.66
C TRP A 87 1.82 0.13 3.48
N GLU A 88 2.81 -0.70 3.77
CA GLU A 88 3.65 -1.34 2.77
C GLU A 88 3.36 -2.85 2.73
N LEU A 89 3.14 -3.37 1.52
CA LEU A 89 2.97 -4.79 1.30
C LEU A 89 4.32 -5.49 1.23
N GLY A 90 4.47 -6.58 1.96
CA GLY A 90 5.67 -7.39 1.92
C GLY A 90 5.44 -8.81 2.38
N VAL A 91 6.55 -9.53 2.56
CA VAL A 91 6.55 -10.89 3.09
C VAL A 91 7.36 -10.90 4.39
N ARG A 92 6.77 -11.43 5.46
CA ARG A 92 7.45 -11.66 6.74
C ARG A 92 7.12 -13.05 7.25
N LYS A 93 8.14 -13.80 7.70
CA LYS A 93 7.97 -15.17 8.22
C LYS A 93 7.10 -16.05 7.31
N HIS A 94 7.35 -15.98 5.99
CA HIS A 94 6.61 -16.73 4.96
C HIS A 94 5.12 -16.37 4.81
N GLN A 95 4.71 -15.20 5.28
CA GLN A 95 3.34 -14.71 5.13
C GLN A 95 3.33 -13.35 4.46
N ILE A 96 2.32 -13.12 3.63
CA ILE A 96 2.04 -11.80 3.08
C ILE A 96 1.54 -10.91 4.22
N VAL A 97 2.13 -9.73 4.36
CA VAL A 97 1.79 -8.78 5.42
C VAL A 97 1.69 -7.37 4.86
N LEU A 98 0.82 -6.57 5.47
CA LEU A 98 0.86 -5.12 5.36
C LEU A 98 1.46 -4.54 6.64
N VAL A 99 2.51 -3.75 6.50
CA VAL A 99 3.19 -3.10 7.61
C VAL A 99 2.96 -1.60 7.50
N ARG A 100 2.28 -1.01 8.49
CA ARG A 100 2.17 0.45 8.58
C ARG A 100 3.51 1.02 9.02
N ARG A 101 4.15 1.82 8.18
CA ARG A 101 5.39 2.55 8.47
C ARG A 101 5.08 4.01 8.80
N PRO A 102 4.85 4.37 10.08
CA PRO A 102 4.67 5.76 10.45
C PRO A 102 5.96 6.58 10.25
N PRO A 103 5.87 7.93 10.21
CA PRO A 103 7.04 8.80 10.26
C PRO A 103 7.95 8.46 11.44
N PRO A 104 9.26 8.70 11.35
CA PRO A 104 10.21 8.33 12.40
C PRO A 104 9.90 9.06 13.71
N THR A 105 9.48 8.30 14.73
CA THR A 105 9.28 8.74 16.12
C THR A 105 10.18 7.96 17.09
N PRO A 106 10.47 8.49 18.30
CA PRO A 106 11.36 7.85 19.28
C PRO A 106 10.85 6.51 19.83
N THR A 107 9.53 6.31 19.92
CA THR A 107 8.91 5.00 20.12
C THR A 107 8.19 4.62 18.83
N ARG A 108 8.54 3.48 18.22
CA ARG A 108 7.93 3.03 16.96
C ARG A 108 6.95 1.90 17.22
N LEU A 109 5.66 2.23 17.18
CA LEU A 109 4.57 1.27 17.09
C LEU A 109 4.32 0.98 15.61
N PHE A 110 4.43 -0.29 15.21
CA PHE A 110 4.11 -0.76 13.88
C PHE A 110 2.85 -1.62 13.94
N TYR A 111 1.90 -1.31 13.06
CA TYR A 111 0.76 -2.20 12.85
C TYR A 111 1.12 -3.17 11.73
N VAL A 112 0.99 -4.47 12.00
CA VAL A 112 1.27 -5.54 11.04
C VAL A 112 -0.01 -6.32 10.81
N ALA A 113 -0.62 -6.13 9.65
CA ALA A 113 -1.80 -6.88 9.22
C ALA A 113 -1.35 -8.09 8.39
N ARG A 114 -1.64 -9.30 8.87
CA ARG A 114 -1.36 -10.55 8.17
C ARG A 114 -2.45 -10.83 7.15
N LEU A 115 -2.04 -11.11 5.93
CA LEU A 115 -2.93 -11.34 4.80
C LEU A 115 -2.96 -12.82 4.46
N GLY A 116 -4.15 -13.29 4.08
CA GLY A 116 -4.37 -14.59 3.49
C GLY A 116 -5.39 -14.50 2.36
N ARG A 117 -5.52 -15.58 1.61
CA ARG A 117 -6.63 -15.77 0.67
C ARG A 117 -7.64 -16.74 1.25
N THR A 118 -8.92 -16.43 1.09
CA THR A 118 -10.00 -17.37 1.39
C THR A 118 -10.04 -18.50 0.35
N ALA A 119 -10.84 -19.54 0.61
CA ALA A 119 -11.08 -20.61 -0.36
C ALA A 119 -11.62 -20.08 -1.71
N GLU A 120 -12.31 -18.94 -1.68
CA GLU A 120 -12.89 -18.24 -2.84
C GLU A 120 -11.91 -17.26 -3.50
N GLN A 121 -10.62 -17.32 -3.15
CA GLN A 121 -9.56 -16.43 -3.67
C GLN A 121 -9.74 -14.95 -3.29
N GLN A 122 -10.51 -14.65 -2.24
CA GLN A 122 -10.66 -13.28 -1.75
C GLN A 122 -9.57 -12.94 -0.74
N TRP A 123 -9.08 -11.70 -0.78
CA TRP A 123 -8.14 -11.22 0.22
C TRP A 123 -8.82 -11.02 1.56
N ARG A 124 -8.17 -11.49 2.62
CA ARG A 124 -8.64 -11.32 4.00
C ARG A 124 -7.47 -10.99 4.91
N VAL A 125 -7.69 -10.07 5.85
CA VAL A 125 -6.79 -9.87 6.98
C VAL A 125 -7.14 -10.90 8.06
N SER A 126 -6.21 -11.79 8.36
CA SER A 126 -6.40 -12.85 9.37
C SER A 126 -6.09 -12.37 10.78
N GLN A 127 -5.14 -11.44 10.91
CA GLN A 127 -4.65 -10.95 12.19
C GLN A 127 -4.06 -9.55 12.03
N ILE A 128 -4.22 -8.71 13.06
CA ILE A 128 -3.57 -7.40 13.16
C ILE A 128 -2.78 -7.40 14.47
N ASP A 129 -1.46 -7.33 14.33
CA ASP A 129 -0.51 -7.29 15.44
C ASP A 129 -0.01 -5.85 15.63
N ILE A 130 0.26 -5.47 16.88
CA ILE A 130 0.96 -4.22 17.22
C ILE A 130 2.37 -4.62 17.66
N GLU A 131 3.37 -4.29 16.84
CA GLU A 131 4.77 -4.54 17.14
C GLU A 131 5.41 -3.25 17.68
N VAL A 132 6.06 -3.34 18.85
CA VAL A 132 6.82 -2.23 19.45
C VAL A 132 8.31 -2.45 19.14
N VAL A 133 8.93 -1.54 18.41
CA VAL A 133 10.39 -1.53 18.24
C VAL A 133 10.99 -0.47 19.15
N HIS A 134 11.79 -0.93 20.11
CA HIS A 134 12.63 -0.04 20.92
C HIS A 134 13.87 0.29 20.09
N GLY A 135 14.04 1.55 19.73
CA GLY A 135 15.30 2.03 19.15
C GLY A 135 16.42 1.74 20.13
N SER A 136 17.37 0.92 19.70
CA SER A 136 18.62 0.68 20.42
C SER A 136 19.58 1.83 20.15
#